data_AF-A0A6L8VJE6-F1
#
_entry.id   AF-A0A6L8VJE6-F1
#
_cell.length_a   1.000
_cell.length_b   1.000
_cell.length_c   1.000
_cell.angle_alpha   90.00
_cell.angle_beta   90.00
_cell.angle_gamma   90.00
#
_symmetry.space_group_name_H-M   'P 1'
#
loop_
_entity.id
_entity.type
_entity.pdbx_description
1 polymer ?
#
loop_
_entity_poly.entity_id
_entity_poly.type
_entity_poly.pdbx_seq_one_letter_code
_entity_poly.pdbx_strand_id
1 'polypeptide(L)'
;MIRILIPALLLAACMPSTPPPDPAGASVSHLGVVYPIEATAYGWQLQSKGQRVICRAPTTDDCYWSLRGHLTAEARLADIP
;
A
#
# COMPACT_ATOMS: atom_id res chain seq x y z
N MET A 1 -20.31 -54.03 -10.59
CA MET A 1 -20.05 -53.06 -9.49
C MET A 1 -18.55 -53.01 -9.29
N ILE A 2 -17.93 -51.83 -9.32
CA ILE A 2 -16.57 -51.44 -8.83
C ILE A 2 -16.25 -50.15 -9.62
N ARG A 3 -16.73 -49.02 -9.08
CA ARG A 3 -15.99 -48.05 -8.26
C ARG A 3 -14.98 -47.25 -9.10
N ILE A 4 -15.54 -46.20 -9.71
CA ILE A 4 -14.83 -45.01 -10.21
C ILE A 4 -14.07 -44.40 -9.02
N LEU A 5 -12.74 -44.40 -9.08
CA LEU A 5 -11.88 -43.65 -8.15
C LEU A 5 -11.55 -42.30 -8.80
N ILE A 6 -12.21 -41.29 -8.27
CA ILE A 6 -12.13 -39.87 -8.61
C ILE A 6 -10.68 -39.38 -8.48
N PRO A 7 -10.16 -38.58 -9.43
CA PRO A 7 -8.85 -37.97 -9.32
C PRO A 7 -8.90 -36.92 -8.20
N ALA A 8 -8.17 -37.15 -7.12
CA ALA A 8 -8.03 -36.17 -6.06
C ALA A 8 -7.25 -34.97 -6.62
N LEU A 9 -7.97 -33.88 -6.86
CA LEU A 9 -7.46 -32.53 -7.12
C LEU A 9 -6.40 -32.17 -6.06
N LEU A 10 -5.12 -32.31 -6.40
CA LEU A 10 -4.02 -31.66 -5.69
C LEU A 10 -3.81 -30.28 -6.31
N LEU A 11 -4.75 -29.36 -6.05
CA LEU A 11 -4.68 -27.94 -6.45
C LEU A 11 -4.69 -26.99 -5.24
N ALA A 12 -4.47 -27.51 -4.03
CA ALA A 12 -4.48 -26.73 -2.80
C ALA A 12 -3.07 -26.53 -2.23
N ALA A 13 -2.21 -25.79 -2.94
CA ALA A 13 -1.00 -25.24 -2.33
C ALA A 13 -0.47 -23.97 -3.06
N CYS A 14 -1.36 -23.07 -3.49
CA CYS A 14 -0.97 -21.66 -3.61
C CYS A 14 -1.12 -21.02 -2.23
N MET A 15 -0.13 -21.19 -1.36
CA MET A 15 0.06 -20.28 -0.22
C MET A 15 1.20 -19.31 -0.56
N PRO A 16 0.91 -18.15 -1.19
CA PRO A 16 1.86 -17.06 -1.14
C PRO A 16 1.67 -16.31 0.18
N SER A 17 2.76 -16.31 0.97
CA SER A 17 3.19 -15.29 1.91
C SER A 17 2.31 -14.03 1.89
N THR A 18 1.76 -13.63 3.03
CA THR A 18 1.19 -12.29 3.12
C THR A 18 1.82 -11.56 4.29
N PRO A 19 2.72 -10.59 4.03
CA PRO A 19 3.29 -9.73 5.07
C PRO A 19 2.32 -8.58 5.35
N PRO A 20 1.77 -8.50 6.56
CA PRO A 20 1.48 -7.20 7.16
C PRO A 20 1.91 -7.25 8.64
N PRO A 21 2.66 -6.27 9.16
CA PRO A 21 2.14 -4.91 9.30
C PRO A 21 3.20 -3.81 9.08
N ASP A 22 2.86 -2.82 8.26
CA ASP A 22 3.57 -1.53 8.04
C ASP A 22 2.90 -0.23 8.54
N PRO A 23 2.65 0.02 9.84
CA PRO A 23 1.60 0.94 10.27
C PRO A 23 2.07 2.04 11.24
N ALA A 24 1.08 2.81 11.69
CA ALA A 24 1.12 3.76 12.83
C ALA A 24 2.50 3.95 13.49
N GLY A 25 3.16 5.07 13.20
CA GLY A 25 4.50 5.38 13.71
C GLY A 25 5.63 5.05 12.75
N ALA A 26 5.36 4.29 11.68
CA ALA A 26 6.26 4.18 10.53
C ALA A 26 6.36 5.52 9.76
N SER A 27 7.37 5.64 8.91
CA SER A 27 7.54 6.79 8.03
C SER A 27 8.11 6.36 6.68
N VAL A 28 7.82 7.13 5.64
CA VAL A 28 8.44 6.96 4.32
C VAL A 28 9.36 8.13 4.05
N SER A 29 10.47 7.88 3.34
CA SER A 29 11.36 8.95 2.88
C SER A 29 11.28 9.13 1.37
N HIS A 30 11.22 10.37 0.92
CA HIS A 30 11.31 10.73 -0.49
C HIS A 30 12.20 11.96 -0.67
N LEU A 31 13.26 11.83 -1.48
CA LEU A 31 14.23 12.91 -1.75
C LEU A 31 14.82 13.56 -0.49
N GLY A 32 15.08 12.76 0.55
CA GLY A 32 15.66 13.22 1.81
C GLY A 32 14.65 13.83 2.79
N VAL A 33 13.38 13.95 2.41
CA VAL A 33 12.29 14.37 3.31
C VAL A 33 11.62 13.13 3.91
N VAL A 34 11.31 13.18 5.20
CA VAL A 34 10.63 12.10 5.94
C VAL A 34 9.17 12.47 6.17
N TYR A 35 8.27 11.55 5.82
CA TYR A 35 6.83 11.70 5.92
C TYR A 35 6.28 10.65 6.90
N PRO A 36 5.83 11.06 8.11
CA PRO A 36 5.28 10.13 9.09
C PRO A 36 3.93 9.57 8.62
N ILE A 37 3.70 8.28 8.85
CA ILE A 37 2.44 7.59 8.60
C ILE A 37 1.57 7.69 9.85
N GLU A 38 0.40 8.32 9.70
CA GLU A 38 -0.62 8.46 10.73
C GLU A 38 -1.71 7.40 10.54
N ALA A 39 -2.12 6.74 11.63
CA ALA A 39 -3.32 5.92 11.64
C ALA A 39 -4.55 6.76 11.96
N THR A 40 -5.63 6.54 11.23
CA THR A 40 -6.93 7.19 11.40
C THR A 40 -8.05 6.16 11.48
N ALA A 41 -9.26 6.61 11.77
CA ALA A 41 -10.47 5.77 11.73
C ALA A 41 -10.75 5.15 10.35
N TYR A 42 -10.15 5.68 9.27
CA TYR A 42 -10.41 5.28 7.89
C TYR A 42 -9.22 4.58 7.21
N GLY A 43 -8.14 4.31 7.96
CA GLY A 43 -6.91 3.74 7.43
C GLY A 43 -5.70 4.63 7.68
N TRP A 44 -4.70 4.54 6.80
CA TRP A 44 -3.40 5.19 6.97
C TRP A 44 -3.26 6.38 6.04
N GLN A 45 -2.63 7.43 6.53
CA GLN A 45 -2.39 8.65 5.77
C GLN A 45 -1.02 9.24 6.08
N LEU A 46 -0.60 10.16 5.21
CA LEU A 46 0.58 11.00 5.37
C LEU A 46 0.17 12.47 5.20
N GLN A 47 1.05 13.39 5.59
CA GLN A 47 0.88 14.82 5.33
C GLN A 47 1.99 15.32 4.40
N SER A 48 1.61 15.97 3.29
CA SER A 48 2.53 16.65 2.39
C SER A 48 2.05 18.08 2.18
N LYS A 49 2.86 19.09 2.56
CA LYS A 49 2.52 20.52 2.41
C LYS A 49 1.12 20.91 2.95
N GLY A 50 0.69 20.28 4.05
CA GLY A 50 -0.62 20.52 4.66
C GLY A 50 -1.79 19.80 3.97
N GLN A 51 -1.52 18.99 2.94
CA GLN A 51 -2.50 18.12 2.31
C GLN A 51 -2.35 16.68 2.81
N ARG A 52 -3.50 16.05 3.02
CA ARG A 52 -3.60 14.64 3.39
C ARG A 52 -3.42 13.75 2.17
N VAL A 53 -2.53 12.78 2.27
CA VAL A 53 -2.33 11.73 1.27
C VAL A 53 -2.77 10.40 1.87
N ILE A 54 -3.80 9.78 1.31
CA ILE A 54 -4.32 8.49 1.77
C ILE A 54 -3.45 7.35 1.22
N CYS A 55 -2.97 6.47 2.09
CA CYS A 55 -2.27 5.26 1.68
C CYS A 55 -3.26 4.27 1.05
N ARG A 56 -2.85 3.63 -0.04
CA ARG A 56 -3.68 2.64 -0.73
C ARG A 56 -3.94 1.38 0.12
N ALA A 57 -2.95 0.95 0.89
CA ALA A 57 -2.99 -0.27 1.70
C ALA A 57 -2.13 -0.11 2.98
N PRO A 58 -2.24 -1.03 3.96
CA PRO A 58 -1.55 -0.97 5.25
C PRO A 58 -0.06 -1.37 5.18
N THR A 59 0.67 -0.86 4.19
CA THR A 59 2.10 -1.12 4.04
C THR A 59 2.84 0.19 3.81
N THR A 60 4.06 0.28 4.35
CA THR A 60 4.98 1.42 4.13
C THR A 60 5.23 1.64 2.63
N ASP A 61 5.29 0.56 1.84
CA ASP A 61 5.50 0.62 0.39
C ASP A 61 4.27 1.21 -0.34
N ASP A 62 3.05 0.79 0.01
CA ASP A 62 1.82 1.38 -0.54
C ASP A 62 1.68 2.85 -0.16
N CYS A 63 2.03 3.22 1.08
CA CYS A 63 2.10 4.62 1.51
C CYS A 63 3.13 5.42 0.69
N TYR A 64 4.30 4.86 0.42
CA TYR A 64 5.33 5.48 -0.40
C TYR A 64 4.83 5.73 -1.83
N TRP A 65 4.17 4.75 -2.45
CA TRP A 65 3.62 4.92 -3.80
C TRP A 65 2.47 5.92 -3.87
N SER A 66 1.59 5.96 -2.86
CA SER A 66 0.58 7.02 -2.72
C SER A 66 1.23 8.41 -2.66
N LEU A 67 2.28 8.57 -1.84
CA LEU A 67 3.03 9.83 -1.73
C LEU A 67 3.66 10.22 -3.07
N ARG A 68 4.37 9.30 -3.72
CA ARG A 68 5.04 9.55 -5.01
C ARG A 68 4.05 9.97 -6.09
N GLY A 69 2.88 9.33 -6.15
CA GLY A 69 1.80 9.70 -7.06
C GLY A 69 1.28 11.11 -6.79
N HIS A 70 1.01 11.43 -5.52
CA HIS A 70 0.58 12.75 -5.10
C HIS A 70 1.59 13.86 -5.48
N LEU A 71 2.87 13.69 -5.14
CA LEU A 71 3.91 14.67 -5.47
C LEU A 71 4.09 14.85 -6.98
N THR A 72 3.95 13.77 -7.76
CA THR A 72 4.02 13.84 -9.22
C THR A 72 2.83 14.64 -9.77
N ALA A 73 1.63 14.42 -9.24
CA ALA A 73 0.45 15.19 -9.63
C ALA A 73 0.58 16.67 -9.27
N GLU A 74 1.07 17.00 -8.07
CA GLU A 74 1.36 18.38 -7.67
C GLU A 74 2.33 19.07 -8.64
N ALA A 75 3.43 18.39 -9.00
CA ALA A 75 4.42 18.94 -9.93
C ALA A 75 3.80 19.24 -11.29
N ARG A 76 2.91 18.36 -11.79
CA ARG A 76 2.22 18.57 -13.08
C ARG A 76 1.16 19.67 -13.02
N LEU A 77 0.47 19.83 -11.90
CA LEU A 77 -0.49 20.93 -11.72
C LEU A 77 0.21 22.29 -11.67
N ALA A 78 1.41 22.36 -11.09
CA ALA A 78 2.22 23.58 -11.09
C ALA A 78 2.66 24.02 -12.51
N ASP A 79 2.69 23.10 -13.47
CA ASP A 79 3.03 23.36 -14.88
C ASP A 79 1.84 23.87 -15.71
N ILE A 80 0.61 23.92 -15.16
CA ILE A 80 -0.57 24.41 -15.87
C ILE A 80 -0.64 25.95 -15.71
N PRO A 81 -0.54 26.73 -16.81
CA PRO A 81 -0.55 28.19 -16.79
C PRO A 81 -1.91 28.82 -16.47
#